data_AF-A0A257DQF0-F1
#
_entry.id   AF-A0A257DQF0-F1
#
_cell.length_a   1.000
_cell.length_b   1.000
_cell.length_c   1.000
_cell.angle_alpha   90.00
_cell.angle_beta   90.00
_cell.angle_gamma   90.00
#
_symmetry.space_group_name_H-M   'P 1'
#
loop_
_entity.id
_entity.type
_entity.pdbx_description
1 polymer ?
#
loop_
_entity_poly.entity_id
_entity_poly.type
_entity_poly.pdbx_seq_one_letter_code
_entity_poly.pdbx_strand_id
1 'polypeptide(L)'
;MTQVTVKQLADEVKTPVERLLQQMREAGLPHTAADEGVSDSEKQSLLTHLKSSHKAKVEEPRKITLQRKTTSTLRVAGSKS
;
A
#
# COMPACT_ATOMS: atom_id res chain seq x y z
N MET A 1 -8.28 -19.28 22.67
CA MET A 1 -6.99 -18.57 22.60
C MET A 1 -6.07 -19.40 21.72
N THR A 2 -5.71 -18.90 20.54
CA THR A 2 -4.86 -19.59 19.56
C THR A 2 -3.61 -18.75 19.35
N GLN A 3 -2.55 -19.09 20.08
CA GLN A 3 -1.22 -18.55 19.84
C GLN A 3 -0.68 -19.21 18.56
N VAL A 4 -0.33 -18.42 17.56
CA VAL A 4 0.33 -18.90 16.33
C VAL A 4 1.73 -18.33 16.29
N THR A 5 2.72 -19.05 15.81
CA THR A 5 4.08 -18.48 15.71
C THR A 5 4.18 -17.51 14.54
N VAL A 6 5.16 -16.60 14.57
CA VAL A 6 5.44 -15.69 13.44
C VAL A 6 5.68 -16.49 12.15
N LYS A 7 6.38 -17.63 12.25
CA LYS A 7 6.59 -18.55 11.12
C LYS A 7 5.29 -19.08 10.53
N GLN A 8 4.37 -19.57 11.37
CA GLN A 8 3.07 -20.08 10.91
C GLN A 8 2.22 -18.96 10.29
N LEU A 9 2.24 -17.77 10.89
CA LEU A 9 1.54 -16.61 10.36
C LEU A 9 2.10 -16.21 8.98
N ALA A 10 3.43 -16.21 8.83
CA ALA A 10 4.11 -15.91 7.58
C ALA A 10 3.74 -16.89 6.44
N ASP A 11 3.67 -18.19 6.75
CA ASP A 11 3.22 -19.22 5.81
C ASP A 11 1.75 -19.02 5.40
N GLU A 12 0.88 -18.68 6.37
CA GLU A 12 -0.55 -18.43 6.13
C GLU A 12 -0.79 -17.21 5.22
N VAL A 13 -0.08 -16.11 5.48
CA VAL A 13 -0.15 -14.89 4.65
C VAL A 13 0.79 -14.89 3.45
N LYS A 14 1.47 -16.01 3.17
CA LYS A 14 2.43 -16.20 2.07
C LYS A 14 3.45 -15.06 1.95
N THR A 15 3.90 -14.55 3.09
CA THR A 15 4.85 -13.43 3.17
C THR A 15 6.11 -13.96 3.82
N PRO A 16 7.32 -13.65 3.31
CA PRO A 16 8.54 -14.11 3.94
C PRO A 16 8.66 -13.59 5.37
N VAL A 17 9.12 -14.46 6.27
CA VAL A 17 9.20 -14.20 7.72
C VAL A 17 9.94 -12.89 8.03
N GLU A 18 11.02 -12.60 7.31
CA GLU A 18 11.79 -11.37 7.48
C GLU A 18 10.97 -10.11 7.19
N ARG A 19 10.10 -10.15 6.17
CA ARG A 19 9.21 -9.04 5.83
C ARG A 19 8.10 -8.87 6.86
N LEU A 20 7.56 -9.97 7.37
CA LEU A 20 6.58 -9.95 8.44
C LEU A 20 7.17 -9.37 9.73
N LEU A 21 8.37 -9.82 10.14
CA LEU A 21 9.09 -9.27 11.30
C LEU A 21 9.36 -7.78 11.14
N GLN A 22 9.73 -7.33 9.94
CA GLN A 22 9.89 -5.90 9.68
C GLN A 22 8.59 -5.12 9.91
N GLN A 23 7.47 -5.61 9.38
CA GLN A 23 6.16 -4.98 9.56
C GLN A 23 5.68 -5.00 11.02
N MET A 24 5.99 -6.07 11.75
CA MET A 24 5.68 -6.17 13.17
C MET A 24 6.47 -5.13 13.99
N ARG A 25 7.76 -4.93 13.68
CA ARG A 25 8.56 -3.85 14.27
C ARG A 25 8.01 -2.47 13.96
N GLU A 26 7.60 -2.23 12.70
CA GLU A 26 6.96 -0.97 12.29
C GLU A 26 5.60 -0.74 12.99
N ALA A 27 4.89 -1.81 13.34
CA ALA A 27 3.67 -1.77 14.13
C ALA A 27 3.92 -1.61 15.65
N GLY A 28 5.19 -1.54 16.09
CA GLY A 28 5.56 -1.41 17.50
C GLY A 28 5.51 -2.71 18.30
N LEU A 29 5.49 -3.86 17.63
CA LEU A 29 5.53 -5.17 18.28
C LEU A 29 6.99 -5.57 18.54
N PRO A 30 7.33 -6.08 19.75
CA PRO A 30 8.71 -6.38 20.13
C PRO A 30 9.25 -7.68 19.54
N HIS A 31 8.58 -8.30 18.56
CA HIS A 31 8.97 -9.59 18.03
C HIS A 31 10.27 -9.51 17.21
N THR A 32 11.21 -10.39 17.56
CA THR A 32 12.54 -10.43 16.94
C THR A 32 12.83 -11.74 16.23
N ALA A 33 12.16 -12.83 16.61
CA ALA A 33 12.39 -14.17 16.08
C ALA A 33 11.13 -14.83 15.48
N ALA A 34 11.37 -15.77 14.55
CA ALA A 34 10.32 -16.53 13.86
C ALA A 34 9.53 -17.49 14.78
N ASP A 35 10.14 -17.88 15.89
CA ASP A 35 9.60 -18.81 16.88
C ASP A 35 8.74 -18.13 17.94
N GLU A 36 8.71 -16.79 17.96
CA GLU A 36 7.86 -16.06 18.90
C GLU A 36 6.38 -16.28 18.59
N GLY A 37 5.60 -16.43 19.66
CA GLY A 37 4.15 -16.57 19.59
C GLY A 37 3.49 -15.22 19.35
N VAL A 38 2.60 -15.17 18.38
CA VAL A 38 1.74 -14.03 18.06
C VAL A 38 0.34 -14.31 18.60
N SER A 39 -0.08 -13.43 19.50
CA SER A 39 -1.39 -13.39 20.12
C SER A 39 -2.41 -12.69 19.21
N ASP A 40 -3.70 -12.91 19.44
CA ASP A 40 -4.75 -12.29 18.62
C ASP A 40 -4.72 -10.75 18.67
N SER A 41 -4.38 -10.18 19.84
CA SER A 41 -4.20 -8.73 20.01
C SER A 41 -3.08 -8.17 19.11
N GLU A 42 -1.97 -8.90 19.00
CA GLU A 42 -0.80 -8.50 18.20
C GLU A 42 -1.12 -8.59 16.69
N LYS A 43 -1.92 -9.58 16.29
CA LYS A 43 -2.48 -9.66 14.93
C LYS A 43 -3.37 -8.46 14.61
N GLN A 44 -4.23 -8.04 15.52
CA GLN A 44 -5.10 -6.87 15.32
C GLN A 44 -4.30 -5.58 15.18
N SER A 45 -3.26 -5.38 16.00
CA SER A 45 -2.35 -4.25 15.89
C SER A 45 -1.62 -4.22 14.56
N LEU A 46 -1.07 -5.37 14.13
CA LEU A 46 -0.43 -5.51 12.82
C LEU A 46 -1.41 -5.21 11.66
N LEU A 47 -2.63 -5.76 11.70
CA LEU A 47 -3.65 -5.50 10.68
C LEU A 47 -4.05 -4.02 10.63
N THR A 48 -4.15 -3.35 11.77
CA THR A 48 -4.45 -1.92 11.86
C THR A 48 -3.34 -1.08 11.24
N HIS A 49 -2.08 -1.43 11.51
CA HIS A 49 -0.92 -0.81 10.88
C HIS A 49 -0.93 -1.02 9.36
N LEU A 50 -1.09 -2.26 8.90
CA LEU A 50 -1.11 -2.59 7.47
C LEU A 50 -2.24 -1.89 6.70
N LYS A 51 -3.44 -1.78 7.30
CA LYS A 51 -4.58 -1.04 6.73
C LYS A 51 -4.29 0.47 6.63
N SER A 52 -3.65 1.04 7.64
CA SER A 52 -3.26 2.47 7.64
C SER A 52 -2.18 2.75 6.60
N SER A 53 -1.15 1.89 6.52
CA SER A 53 -0.08 1.97 5.53
C SER A 53 -0.58 1.75 4.10
N HIS A 54 -1.60 0.90 3.90
CA HIS A 54 -2.27 0.76 2.59
C HIS A 54 -3.14 1.97 2.24
N LYS A 55 -3.89 2.55 3.20
CA LYS A 55 -4.69 3.76 2.96
C LYS A 55 -3.81 4.97 2.58
N ALA A 56 -2.59 5.06 3.08
CA ALA A 56 -1.63 6.09 2.67
C ALA A 56 -1.08 5.88 1.25
N LYS A 57 -1.07 4.64 0.73
CA LYS A 57 -0.67 4.33 -0.66
C LYS A 57 -1.81 4.31 -1.67
N VAL A 58 -3.07 4.31 -1.22
CA VAL A 58 -4.20 4.71 -2.07
C VAL A 58 -4.24 6.25 -2.09
N GLU A 59 -3.10 6.88 -2.39
CA GLU A 59 -3.18 8.09 -3.21
C GLU A 59 -3.81 7.60 -4.52
N GLU A 60 -5.04 8.04 -4.73
CA GLU A 60 -5.85 7.82 -5.92
C GLU A 60 -4.98 7.76 -7.19
N PRO A 61 -5.25 6.86 -8.16
CA PRO A 61 -4.51 6.87 -9.42
C PRO A 61 -4.61 8.28 -10.00
N ARG A 62 -3.49 9.01 -9.98
CA ARG A 62 -3.42 10.40 -10.40
C ARG A 62 -4.05 10.51 -11.78
N LYS A 63 -5.22 11.15 -11.82
CA LYS A 63 -6.05 11.37 -12.99
C LYS A 63 -5.18 12.01 -14.07
N ILE A 64 -4.69 11.21 -15.01
CA ILE A 64 -3.98 11.70 -16.19
C ILE A 64 -5.03 12.45 -17.01
N THR A 65 -5.16 13.75 -16.79
CA THR A 65 -6.00 14.60 -17.64
C THR A 65 -5.25 14.82 -18.95
N LEU A 66 -5.70 14.14 -20.00
CA LEU A 66 -5.23 14.37 -21.36
C LEU A 66 -5.62 15.79 -21.78
N GLN A 67 -4.67 16.73 -21.76
CA GLN A 67 -4.87 18.09 -22.23
C GLN A 67 -5.10 18.06 -23.75
N ARG A 68 -6.35 18.33 -24.18
CA ARG A 68 -6.73 18.39 -25.60
C ARG A 68 -6.03 19.58 -26.26
N LYS A 69 -5.23 19.30 -27.30
CA LYS A 69 -4.53 20.32 -28.10
C LYS A 69 -5.56 21.07 -28.97
N THR A 70 -5.76 22.37 -28.72
CA THR A 70 -6.62 23.23 -29.54
C THR A 70 -5.81 23.78 -30.70
N THR A 71 -5.99 23.25 -31.91
CA THR A 71 -5.47 23.87 -33.15
C THR A 71 -6.38 25.01 -33.56
N SER A 72 -5.98 26.24 -33.24
CA SER A 72 -6.59 27.44 -33.81
C SER A 72 -5.81 27.80 -35.08
N THR A 73 -6.32 27.45 -36.25
CA THR A 73 -5.78 27.95 -37.52
C THR A 73 -6.71 29.00 -38.11
N LEU A 74 -6.13 30.21 -38.22
CA LEU A 74 -6.64 31.45 -38.77
C LEU A 74 -7.61 31.29 -39.95
N ARG A 75 -8.72 32.02 -39.93
CA ARG A 75 -9.47 32.38 -41.14
C ARG A 75 -8.71 33.48 -41.87
N VAL A 76 -8.21 33.18 -43.07
CA VAL A 76 -7.63 34.17 -43.99
C VAL A 76 -8.78 35.03 -44.54
N ALA A 77 -8.76 36.33 -44.23
CA ALA A 77 -9.55 37.33 -44.92
C ALA A 77 -8.95 37.54 -46.32
N GLY A 78 -9.42 36.78 -47.30
CA GLY A 78 -9.13 36.97 -48.71
C GLY A 78 -10.25 37.78 -49.37
N SER A 79 -10.26 39.09 -49.21
CA SER A 79 -11.05 39.99 -50.06
C SER A 79 -10.11 41.00 -50.70
N LYS A 80 -9.57 40.63 -51.85
CA LYS A 80 -8.91 41.53 -52.80
C LYS A 80 -9.27 41.10 -54.22
N SER A 81 -10.33 41.71 -54.76
CA SER A 81 -10.36 42.43 -56.05
C SER A 81 -11.81 42.60 -56.49
#